data_AF-A0A416W949-F1
#
_entry.id   AF-A0A416W949-F1
#
_cell.length_a   1.000
_cell.length_b   1.000
_cell.length_c   1.000
_cell.angle_alpha   90.00
_cell.angle_beta   90.00
_cell.angle_gamma   90.00
#
_symmetry.space_group_name_H-M   'P 1'
#
loop_
_entity.id
_entity.type
_entity.pdbx_description
1 polymer ?
#
loop_
_entity_poly.entity_id
_entity_poly.type
_entity_poly.pdbx_seq_one_letter_code
_entity_poly.pdbx_strand_id
1 'polypeptide(L)'
;MMIAVTFAFFGCKSNSGNKAQLVANEWQLKEMTTTDGKVELPQRVPTIVLTDTNTMYGFSGCNRFFGRYSTEGNTIKLEPGGSTMMACPDLQFEDKFMKTLAVMTTYSIENKELKLTDKDRKQTLVFIPKTAEQTIGVANDAHGCNAAAGYTWSEAKKDCIRLFENGVRMNPVNDPQSTLSTFIVFSNDSTLVEVFIAGSETHPLLDRRSLPNGDYAWNVEDDDTYNVRQVNGQWIIEQRGETLYTETPESVINAVFQGGDGKTKMLYQVNVTFYPAEELAIVTLDDQTYELPQQRMASGYLYKNDQVSLMGKGQEAELTLPDGKVLKLQEKK
;
A
#
# COMPACT_ATOMS: atom_id res chain seq x y z
N MET A 1 33.51 64.13 35.32
CA MET A 1 32.38 63.18 35.22
C MET A 1 32.79 62.11 34.21
N MET A 2 33.03 60.88 34.68
CA MET A 2 33.67 59.79 33.92
C MET A 2 32.79 59.29 32.78
N ILE A 3 33.42 59.13 31.61
CA ILE A 3 32.88 58.48 30.42
C ILE A 3 32.96 56.97 30.65
N ALA A 4 31.81 56.29 30.71
CA ALA A 4 31.74 54.83 30.72
C ALA A 4 31.34 54.35 29.32
N VAL A 5 32.32 53.86 28.57
CA VAL A 5 32.11 53.17 27.29
C VAL A 5 31.74 51.73 27.60
N THR A 6 30.47 51.39 27.42
CA THR A 6 29.97 50.02 27.54
C THR A 6 30.30 49.26 26.26
N PHE A 7 31.30 48.37 26.33
CA PHE A 7 31.58 47.37 25.30
C PHE A 7 30.48 46.30 25.32
N ALA A 8 29.60 46.30 24.32
CA ALA A 8 28.69 45.19 24.07
C ALA A 8 29.45 44.07 23.36
N PHE A 9 29.84 43.04 24.11
CA PHE A 9 30.28 41.77 23.54
C PHE A 9 29.08 41.09 22.88
N PHE A 10 28.97 41.18 21.55
CA PHE A 10 28.14 40.26 20.78
C PHE A 10 28.81 38.89 20.82
N GLY A 11 28.38 38.05 21.75
CA GLY A 11 28.70 36.63 21.73
C GLY A 11 28.16 36.03 20.43
N CYS A 12 29.04 35.53 19.58
CA CYS A 12 28.67 34.64 18.48
C CYS A 12 27.90 33.45 19.08
N LYS A 13 26.57 33.46 18.95
CA LYS A 13 25.75 32.26 19.12
C LYS A 13 26.24 31.26 18.08
N SER A 14 26.95 30.23 18.52
CA SER A 14 27.26 29.07 17.67
C SER A 14 25.94 28.51 17.15
N ASN A 15 25.78 28.51 15.83
CA ASN A 15 24.54 28.17 15.14
C ASN A 15 24.33 26.65 15.19
N SER A 16 23.90 26.12 16.34
CA SER A 16 23.54 24.71 16.53
C SER A 16 22.17 24.36 15.94
N GLY A 17 21.50 25.31 15.26
CA GLY A 17 20.14 25.18 14.75
C GLY A 17 20.01 24.44 13.40
N ASN A 18 21.11 24.20 12.68
CA ASN A 18 21.03 23.75 11.28
C ASN A 18 20.94 22.21 11.16
N LYS A 19 21.57 21.45 12.06
CA LYS A 19 21.48 19.96 12.06
C LYS A 19 20.08 19.46 12.42
N ALA A 20 19.42 20.04 13.42
CA ALA A 20 18.07 19.64 13.80
C ALA A 20 17.07 19.82 12.66
N GLN A 21 17.18 20.90 11.89
CA GLN A 21 16.36 21.13 10.70
C GLN A 21 16.74 20.20 9.54
N LEU A 22 18.03 19.92 9.36
CA LEU A 22 18.54 18.99 8.35
C LEU A 22 17.95 17.58 8.50
N VAL A 23 17.79 17.10 9.74
CA VAL A 23 17.26 15.76 10.03
C VAL A 23 15.74 15.70 10.21
N ALA A 24 15.05 16.84 10.21
CA ALA A 24 13.61 16.90 10.48
C ALA A 24 12.73 16.50 9.30
N ASN A 25 13.28 16.40 8.09
CA ASN A 25 12.52 16.18 6.86
C ASN A 25 13.16 15.10 5.97
N GLU A 26 12.34 14.41 5.18
CA GLU A 26 12.81 13.86 3.91
C GLU A 26 12.89 15.01 2.90
N TRP A 27 13.99 15.08 2.16
CA TRP A 27 14.27 16.17 1.23
C TRP A 27 14.13 15.67 -0.20
N GLN A 28 13.26 16.29 -1.00
CA GLN A 28 13.08 15.99 -2.42
C GLN A 28 13.81 17.03 -3.27
N LEU A 29 14.52 16.58 -4.29
CA LEU A 29 15.31 17.43 -5.18
C LEU A 29 14.38 18.35 -5.99
N LYS A 30 14.53 19.66 -5.83
CA LYS A 30 13.79 20.68 -6.58
C LYS A 30 14.58 21.15 -7.80
N GLU A 31 15.88 21.35 -7.65
CA GLU A 31 16.76 21.81 -8.74
C GLU A 31 18.16 21.23 -8.63
N MET A 32 18.78 20.94 -9.78
CA MET A 32 20.16 20.50 -9.88
C MET A 32 20.90 21.32 -10.93
N THR A 33 22.05 21.88 -10.54
CA THR A 33 22.99 22.56 -11.43
C THR A 33 24.35 21.90 -11.31
N THR A 34 24.90 21.43 -12.43
CA THR A 34 26.27 20.91 -12.50
C THR A 34 27.19 21.89 -13.22
N THR A 35 28.45 21.51 -13.41
CA THR A 35 29.44 22.27 -14.19
C THR A 35 29.00 22.53 -15.63
N ASP A 36 28.10 21.70 -16.16
CA ASP A 36 27.60 21.78 -17.53
C ASP A 36 26.31 22.61 -17.64
N GLY A 37 25.83 23.16 -16.52
CA GLY A 37 24.61 23.96 -16.43
C GLY A 37 23.47 23.26 -15.67
N LYS A 38 22.26 23.82 -15.83
CA LYS A 38 21.04 23.32 -15.19
C LYS A 38 20.66 21.96 -15.79
N VAL A 39 20.31 21.01 -14.92
CA VAL A 39 19.94 19.64 -15.31
C VAL A 39 18.42 19.50 -15.20
N GLU A 40 17.81 18.88 -16.21
CA GLU A 40 16.40 18.51 -16.18
C GLU A 40 16.19 17.31 -15.25
N LEU A 41 15.15 17.38 -14.40
CA LEU A 41 14.87 16.34 -13.43
C LEU A 41 14.08 15.17 -14.06
N PRO A 42 14.34 13.92 -13.63
CA PRO A 42 13.60 12.76 -14.10
C PRO A 42 12.17 12.74 -13.54
N GLN A 43 11.31 11.92 -14.14
CA GLN A 43 9.92 11.73 -13.67
C GLN A 43 9.87 11.30 -12.20
N ARG A 44 10.78 10.41 -11.80
CA ARG A 44 10.93 10.00 -10.40
C ARG A 44 12.04 10.83 -9.76
N VAL A 45 11.64 11.89 -9.08
CA VAL A 45 12.57 12.87 -8.51
C VAL A 45 13.38 12.28 -7.34
N PRO A 46 14.71 12.51 -7.28
CA PRO A 46 15.55 12.06 -6.18
C PRO A 46 15.11 12.56 -4.80
N THR A 47 15.37 11.75 -3.78
CA THR A 47 15.16 12.12 -2.38
C THR A 47 16.34 11.75 -1.50
N ILE A 48 16.51 12.47 -0.39
CA ILE A 48 17.52 12.19 0.63
C ILE A 48 16.92 12.40 2.02
N VAL A 49 17.22 11.47 2.92
CA VAL A 49 16.96 11.59 4.35
C VAL A 49 18.30 11.54 5.08
N LEU A 50 18.48 12.45 6.02
CA LEU A 50 19.64 12.49 6.91
C LEU A 50 19.14 12.25 8.32
N THR A 51 19.68 11.25 9.02
CA THR A 51 19.25 10.91 10.39
C THR A 51 20.15 11.57 11.43
N ASP A 52 19.67 11.70 12.65
CA ASP A 52 20.46 12.14 13.80
C ASP A 52 21.67 11.22 14.10
N THR A 53 21.60 9.95 13.72
CA THR A 53 22.68 8.94 13.82
C THR A 53 23.80 9.06 12.78
N ASN A 54 23.87 10.17 12.04
CA ASN A 54 24.88 10.42 10.99
C ASN A 54 24.80 9.44 9.79
N THR A 55 23.63 8.83 9.58
CA THR A 55 23.36 7.99 8.41
C THR A 55 22.51 8.75 7.40
N MET A 56 22.69 8.46 6.12
CA MET A 56 21.82 8.96 5.06
C MET A 56 21.30 7.83 4.20
N TYR A 57 20.07 7.96 3.73
CA TYR A 57 19.45 7.08 2.76
C TYR A 57 18.64 7.90 1.78
N GLY A 58 18.41 7.37 0.59
CA GLY A 58 17.70 8.12 -0.42
C GLY A 58 17.43 7.35 -1.69
N PHE A 59 16.84 8.05 -2.64
CA PHE A 59 16.54 7.59 -3.97
C PHE A 59 17.23 8.49 -4.98
N SER A 60 18.00 7.91 -5.92
CA SER A 60 18.84 8.65 -6.88
C SER A 60 18.16 8.90 -8.23
N GLY A 61 16.86 8.59 -8.35
CA GLY A 61 16.10 8.64 -9.60
C GLY A 61 15.86 7.26 -10.22
N CYS A 62 16.76 6.30 -9.97
CA CYS A 62 16.63 4.92 -10.43
C CYS A 62 16.70 3.92 -9.27
N ASN A 63 17.75 4.05 -8.46
CA ASN A 63 18.07 3.13 -7.39
C ASN A 63 17.94 3.78 -6.02
N ARG A 64 17.87 2.94 -4.99
CA ARG A 64 18.00 3.38 -3.61
C ARG A 64 19.48 3.37 -3.25
N PHE A 65 19.91 4.36 -2.48
CA PHE A 65 21.26 4.45 -1.95
C PHE A 65 21.24 4.63 -0.43
N PHE A 66 22.34 4.24 0.21
CA PHE A 66 22.60 4.48 1.62
C PHE A 66 24.03 4.97 1.80
N GLY A 67 24.32 5.68 2.88
CA GLY A 67 25.64 6.23 3.14
C GLY A 67 25.74 6.85 4.52
N ARG A 68 26.82 7.59 4.73
CA ARG A 68 27.06 8.34 5.96
C ARG A 68 27.21 9.82 5.66
N TYR A 69 26.99 10.63 6.66
CA TYR A 69 27.31 12.05 6.58
C TYR A 69 27.85 12.56 7.90
N SER A 70 28.56 13.69 7.84
CA SER A 70 28.94 14.44 9.04
C SER A 70 28.77 15.93 8.78
N THR A 71 28.49 16.68 9.85
CA THR A 71 28.29 18.13 9.78
C THR A 71 29.09 18.82 10.86
N GLU A 72 29.73 19.93 10.51
CA GLU A 72 30.37 20.85 11.44
C GLU A 72 29.97 22.28 11.06
N GLY A 73 29.10 22.89 11.87
CA GLY A 73 28.45 24.16 11.51
C GLY A 73 27.67 24.04 10.20
N ASN A 74 28.05 24.83 9.19
CA ASN A 74 27.46 24.81 7.84
C ASN A 74 28.23 23.93 6.84
N THR A 75 29.30 23.26 7.28
CA THR A 75 30.02 22.29 6.48
C THR A 75 29.34 20.94 6.59
N ILE A 76 29.21 20.25 5.45
CA ILE A 76 28.71 18.88 5.37
C ILE A 76 29.69 18.03 4.58
N LYS A 77 29.94 16.81 5.05
CA LYS A 77 30.66 15.78 4.31
C LYS A 77 29.70 14.64 4.05
N LEU A 78 29.41 14.37 2.77
CA LEU A 78 28.55 13.29 2.33
C LEU A 78 29.41 12.13 1.81
N GLU A 79 29.13 10.93 2.30
CA GLU A 79 29.82 9.71 1.91
C GLU A 79 28.77 8.71 1.41
N PRO A 80 28.29 8.85 0.15
CA PRO A 80 27.40 7.88 -0.45
C PRO A 80 28.07 6.51 -0.48
N GLY A 81 27.38 5.52 0.07
CA GLY A 81 27.83 4.12 0.12
C GLY A 81 27.27 3.33 -1.06
N GLY A 82 26.71 2.16 -0.76
CA GLY A 82 26.14 1.28 -1.78
C GLY A 82 24.80 1.76 -2.33
N SER A 83 24.52 1.39 -3.58
CA SER A 83 23.21 1.50 -4.21
C SER A 83 22.71 0.14 -4.71
N THR A 84 21.41 0.03 -4.92
CA THR A 84 20.83 -1.12 -5.64
C THR A 84 21.20 -1.10 -7.13
N MET A 85 21.04 -2.21 -7.84
CA MET A 85 21.35 -2.33 -9.28
C MET A 85 20.09 -2.66 -10.11
N MET A 86 19.06 -1.83 -9.99
CA MET A 86 17.86 -1.90 -10.85
C MET A 86 18.12 -1.20 -12.18
N ALA A 87 17.54 -1.75 -13.25
CA ALA A 87 17.54 -1.14 -14.57
C ALA A 87 16.32 -0.21 -14.73
N CYS A 88 16.56 1.05 -15.08
CA CYS A 88 15.51 2.00 -15.45
C CYS A 88 16.01 2.95 -16.57
N PRO A 89 15.12 3.70 -17.24
CA PRO A 89 15.50 4.69 -18.25
C PRO A 89 16.43 5.80 -17.73
N ASP A 90 16.33 6.15 -16.44
CA ASP A 90 16.99 7.31 -15.82
C ASP A 90 18.38 7.03 -15.23
N LEU A 91 19.06 5.95 -15.64
CA LEU A 91 20.38 5.55 -15.11
C LEU A 91 21.47 6.62 -15.30
N GLN A 92 21.44 7.38 -16.40
CA GLN A 92 22.42 8.45 -16.65
C GLN A 92 22.24 9.61 -15.65
N PHE A 93 20.98 9.92 -15.31
CA PHE A 93 20.68 10.94 -14.33
C PHE A 93 21.17 10.49 -12.95
N GLU A 94 20.93 9.23 -12.56
CA GLU A 94 21.41 8.68 -11.30
C GLU A 94 22.93 8.88 -11.14
N ASP A 95 23.72 8.47 -12.14
CA ASP A 95 25.19 8.58 -12.06
C ASP A 95 25.63 10.04 -11.85
N LYS A 96 24.99 10.96 -12.57
CA LYS A 96 25.26 12.40 -12.45
C LYS A 96 24.88 12.93 -11.07
N PHE A 97 23.72 12.53 -10.54
CA PHE A 97 23.25 12.91 -9.21
C PHE A 97 24.19 12.42 -8.11
N MET A 98 24.57 11.13 -8.14
CA MET A 98 25.44 10.53 -7.12
C MET A 98 26.84 11.16 -7.10
N LYS A 99 27.42 11.42 -8.28
CA LYS A 99 28.71 12.13 -8.39
C LYS A 99 28.64 13.56 -7.86
N THR A 100 27.54 14.26 -8.15
CA THR A 100 27.33 15.64 -7.68
C THR A 100 27.10 15.68 -6.17
N LEU A 101 26.33 14.74 -5.62
CA LEU A 101 26.07 14.65 -4.18
C LEU A 101 27.38 14.45 -3.39
N ALA A 102 28.28 13.60 -3.88
CA ALA A 102 29.54 13.27 -3.20
C ALA A 102 30.52 14.45 -3.04
N VAL A 103 30.40 15.50 -3.87
CA VAL A 103 31.32 16.65 -3.85
C VAL A 103 30.75 17.88 -3.14
N MET A 104 29.53 17.79 -2.60
CA MET A 104 28.93 18.86 -1.80
C MET A 104 29.70 19.01 -0.48
N THR A 105 30.01 20.26 -0.11
CA THR A 105 30.83 20.57 1.09
C THR A 105 30.15 21.52 2.06
N THR A 106 29.13 22.24 1.60
CA THR A 106 28.41 23.24 2.39
C THR A 106 26.91 23.00 2.26
N TYR A 107 26.18 23.23 3.35
CA TYR A 107 24.73 23.24 3.35
C TYR A 107 24.17 24.50 4.01
N SER A 108 23.01 24.95 3.54
CA SER A 108 22.19 25.97 4.18
C SER A 108 20.72 25.59 4.11
N ILE A 109 19.95 25.96 5.14
CA ILE A 109 18.51 25.76 5.17
C ILE A 109 17.86 27.14 5.34
N GLU A 110 17.18 27.61 4.30
CA GLU A 110 16.52 28.92 4.26
C GLU A 110 15.16 28.77 3.58
N ASN A 111 14.11 29.41 4.12
CA ASN A 111 12.75 29.33 3.54
C ASN A 111 12.22 27.91 3.31
N LYS A 112 12.58 26.98 4.22
CA LYS A 112 12.31 25.53 4.10
C LYS A 112 13.03 24.84 2.93
N GLU A 113 13.97 25.48 2.26
CA GLU A 113 14.78 24.83 1.22
C GLU A 113 16.15 24.43 1.77
N LEU A 114 16.53 23.17 1.56
CA LEU A 114 17.89 22.71 1.80
C LEU A 114 18.71 22.93 0.55
N LYS A 115 19.76 23.75 0.64
CA LYS A 115 20.69 23.98 -0.44
C LYS A 115 22.04 23.37 -0.10
N LEU A 116 22.56 22.54 -1.00
CA LEU A 116 23.92 22.00 -0.96
C LEU A 116 24.76 22.65 -2.05
N THR A 117 26.00 23.01 -1.73
CA THR A 117 26.97 23.56 -2.70
C THR A 117 28.33 22.88 -2.59
N ASP A 118 29.00 22.77 -3.73
CA ASP A 118 30.40 22.37 -3.78
C ASP A 118 31.33 23.47 -3.25
N LYS A 119 32.61 23.15 -3.13
CA LYS A 119 33.63 24.07 -2.61
C LYS A 119 33.78 25.33 -3.45
N ASP A 120 33.62 25.23 -4.77
CA ASP A 120 33.79 26.35 -5.70
C ASP A 120 32.48 27.10 -5.99
N ARG A 121 31.35 26.66 -5.41
CA ARG A 121 29.99 27.14 -5.67
C ARG A 121 29.59 27.11 -7.15
N LYS A 122 30.15 26.17 -7.91
CA LYS A 122 29.83 25.92 -9.32
C LYS A 122 28.69 24.91 -9.49
N GLN A 123 28.47 24.07 -8.49
CA GLN A 123 27.42 23.06 -8.49
C GLN A 123 26.47 23.31 -7.32
N THR A 124 25.20 23.02 -7.52
CA THR A 124 24.18 23.26 -6.51
C THR A 124 23.09 22.21 -6.61
N LEU A 125 22.70 21.68 -5.46
CA LEU A 125 21.49 20.88 -5.29
C LEU A 125 20.55 21.65 -4.36
N VAL A 126 19.33 21.93 -4.83
CA VAL A 126 18.28 22.55 -4.03
C VAL A 126 17.22 21.51 -3.77
N PHE A 127 16.87 21.32 -2.51
CA PHE A 127 15.83 20.40 -2.07
C PHE A 127 14.74 21.16 -1.31
N ILE A 128 13.54 20.62 -1.38
CA ILE A 128 12.39 21.04 -0.57
C ILE A 128 12.01 19.90 0.38
N PRO A 129 11.34 20.18 1.51
CA PRO A 129 10.81 19.14 2.37
C PRO A 129 9.80 18.38 1.50
N LYS A 130 9.94 17.07 1.47
CA LYS A 130 9.01 16.19 0.79
C LYS A 130 7.72 16.20 1.59
N THR A 131 6.83 17.12 1.25
CA THR A 131 5.47 17.16 1.77
C THR A 131 4.73 15.90 1.33
N ALA A 132 3.86 15.38 2.20
CA ALA A 132 3.10 14.14 2.01
C ALA A 132 2.28 14.07 0.69
N GLU A 133 2.16 15.18 -0.03
CA GLU A 133 1.47 15.27 -1.32
C GLU A 133 2.35 14.90 -2.54
N GLN A 134 3.66 14.63 -2.39
CA GLN A 134 4.54 14.25 -3.50
C GLN A 134 5.37 12.99 -3.22
N THR A 135 4.69 11.87 -3.00
CA THR A 135 5.19 10.50 -3.22
C THR A 135 4.43 9.84 -4.36
N ILE A 136 4.89 10.02 -5.60
CA ILE A 136 4.48 9.13 -6.70
C ILE A 136 5.31 7.85 -6.55
N GLY A 137 4.70 6.79 -6.04
CA GLY A 137 5.24 5.43 -6.06
C GLY A 137 5.06 4.58 -4.81
N VAL A 138 4.53 5.14 -3.73
CA VAL A 138 3.95 4.40 -2.60
C VAL A 138 2.89 5.35 -2.05
N ALA A 139 1.61 5.06 -2.27
CA ALA A 139 0.54 5.86 -1.69
C ALA A 139 0.46 5.49 -0.20
N ASN A 140 1.43 5.95 0.59
CA ASN A 140 1.38 5.74 2.02
C ASN A 140 0.31 6.66 2.62
N ASP A 141 -0.65 6.11 3.35
CA ASP A 141 -1.57 6.91 4.15
C ASP A 141 -0.82 7.63 5.30
N ALA A 142 -1.54 8.40 6.13
CA ALA A 142 -0.95 9.14 7.25
C ALA A 142 -0.18 8.26 8.25
N HIS A 143 -0.40 6.96 8.23
CA HIS A 143 0.23 5.97 9.11
C HIS A 143 1.33 5.17 8.40
N GLY A 144 1.64 5.49 7.14
CA GLY A 144 2.69 4.81 6.38
C GLY A 144 2.24 3.56 5.63
N CYS A 145 0.93 3.30 5.51
CA CYS A 145 0.42 2.10 4.86
C CYS A 145 0.35 2.25 3.35
N ASN A 146 0.97 1.32 2.62
CA ASN A 146 1.06 1.36 1.16
C ASN A 146 -0.29 1.08 0.48
N ALA A 147 -1.11 2.12 0.31
CA ALA A 147 -2.40 2.07 -0.38
C ALA A 147 -2.27 1.66 -1.85
N ALA A 148 -1.12 1.90 -2.50
CA ALA A 148 -0.88 1.42 -3.86
C ALA A 148 -0.76 -0.12 -3.92
N ALA A 149 -0.42 -0.78 -2.81
CA ALA A 149 -0.49 -2.23 -2.65
C ALA A 149 -1.78 -2.70 -1.95
N GLY A 150 -2.77 -1.81 -1.81
CA GLY A 150 -4.05 -2.11 -1.18
C GLY A 150 -4.03 -2.11 0.35
N TYR A 151 -2.97 -1.62 0.98
CA TYR A 151 -2.89 -1.53 2.45
C TYR A 151 -3.52 -0.24 2.97
N THR A 152 -4.19 -0.35 4.10
CA THR A 152 -4.77 0.77 4.84
C THR A 152 -4.51 0.55 6.34
N TRP A 153 -4.32 1.65 7.07
CA TRP A 153 -4.23 1.58 8.52
C TRP A 153 -5.55 1.16 9.15
N SER A 154 -5.47 0.27 10.14
CA SER A 154 -6.60 -0.06 11.00
C SER A 154 -6.30 0.33 12.44
N GLU A 155 -7.15 1.18 13.02
CA GLU A 155 -7.12 1.52 14.44
C GLU A 155 -7.44 0.31 15.34
N ALA A 156 -8.29 -0.61 14.89
CA ALA A 156 -8.61 -1.84 15.64
C ALA A 156 -7.44 -2.85 15.65
N LYS A 157 -6.66 -2.94 14.57
CA LYS A 157 -5.48 -3.83 14.48
C LYS A 157 -4.18 -3.18 14.92
N LYS A 158 -4.10 -1.84 14.90
CA LYS A 158 -2.86 -1.06 15.06
C LYS A 158 -1.78 -1.49 14.05
N ASP A 159 -2.21 -1.80 12.82
CA ASP A 159 -1.35 -2.31 11.76
C ASP A 159 -1.87 -1.89 10.38
N CYS A 160 -0.99 -1.95 9.38
CA CYS A 160 -1.35 -1.81 7.98
C CYS A 160 -1.93 -3.13 7.47
N ILE A 161 -3.21 -3.12 7.11
CA ILE A 161 -3.94 -4.31 6.69
C ILE A 161 -4.48 -4.16 5.27
N ARG A 162 -4.79 -5.31 4.65
CA ARG A 162 -5.65 -5.36 3.48
C ARG A 162 -7.05 -5.76 3.93
N LEU A 163 -8.04 -4.92 3.65
CA LEU A 163 -9.42 -5.09 4.13
C LEU A 163 -10.03 -6.42 3.67
N PHE A 164 -9.74 -6.85 2.44
CA PHE A 164 -10.24 -8.11 1.89
C PHE A 164 -9.61 -9.36 2.52
N GLU A 165 -8.50 -9.24 3.24
CA GLU A 165 -7.86 -10.36 3.95
C GLU A 165 -8.20 -10.38 5.44
N ASN A 166 -8.45 -9.20 6.02
CA ASN A 166 -8.54 -9.02 7.47
C ASN A 166 -9.94 -8.61 7.96
N GLY A 167 -10.85 -8.26 7.05
CA GLY A 167 -12.20 -7.80 7.36
C GLY A 167 -13.29 -8.71 6.81
N VAL A 168 -14.47 -8.64 7.41
CA VAL A 168 -15.69 -9.25 6.88
C VAL A 168 -16.31 -8.27 5.88
N ARG A 169 -16.54 -8.73 4.65
CA ARG A 169 -17.12 -7.92 3.57
C ARG A 169 -18.62 -7.74 3.78
N MET A 170 -19.10 -6.52 3.58
CA MET A 170 -20.48 -6.10 3.79
C MET A 170 -21.01 -5.42 2.53
N ASN A 171 -22.26 -5.73 2.18
CA ASN A 171 -22.98 -5.08 1.08
C ASN A 171 -24.11 -4.20 1.60
N PRO A 172 -24.35 -3.03 0.98
CA PRO A 172 -25.46 -2.16 1.35
C PRO A 172 -26.81 -2.80 0.98
N VAL A 173 -27.77 -2.71 1.90
CA VAL A 173 -29.11 -3.28 1.71
C VAL A 173 -29.91 -2.51 0.65
N ASN A 174 -29.71 -1.19 0.56
CA ASN A 174 -30.43 -0.31 -0.35
C ASN A 174 -29.85 -0.26 -1.77
N ASP A 175 -28.64 -0.76 -1.98
CA ASP A 175 -27.99 -0.89 -3.29
C ASP A 175 -27.25 -2.23 -3.43
N PRO A 176 -27.97 -3.36 -3.59
CA PRO A 176 -27.35 -4.68 -3.66
C PRO A 176 -26.41 -4.89 -4.85
N GLN A 177 -26.43 -3.98 -5.85
CA GLN A 177 -25.59 -4.02 -7.04
C GLN A 177 -24.35 -3.11 -6.90
N SER A 178 -24.15 -2.49 -5.73
CA SER A 178 -23.03 -1.62 -5.48
C SER A 178 -21.70 -2.34 -5.74
N THR A 179 -20.84 -1.71 -6.53
CA THR A 179 -19.48 -2.20 -6.77
C THR A 179 -18.52 -1.83 -5.62
N LEU A 180 -18.98 -0.99 -4.69
CA LEU A 180 -18.27 -0.58 -3.49
C LEU A 180 -18.69 -1.45 -2.31
N SER A 181 -17.71 -1.90 -1.51
CA SER A 181 -17.98 -2.76 -0.35
C SER A 181 -17.48 -2.15 0.95
N THR A 182 -18.32 -2.22 1.97
CA THR A 182 -17.96 -1.84 3.35
C THR A 182 -17.34 -3.05 4.04
N PHE A 183 -16.41 -2.84 4.97
CA PHE A 183 -15.79 -3.94 5.73
C PHE A 183 -15.90 -3.69 7.23
N ILE A 184 -16.04 -4.76 8.02
CA ILE A 184 -15.84 -4.71 9.47
C ILE A 184 -14.55 -5.46 9.83
N VAL A 185 -13.70 -4.83 10.65
CA VAL A 185 -12.40 -5.38 11.06
C VAL A 185 -12.33 -5.44 12.58
N PHE A 186 -12.17 -6.65 13.14
CA PHE A 186 -12.09 -6.84 14.59
C PHE A 186 -10.66 -6.72 15.10
N SER A 187 -10.48 -6.17 16.31
CA SER A 187 -9.23 -6.34 17.05
C SER A 187 -8.99 -7.83 17.37
N ASN A 188 -7.74 -8.21 17.68
CA ASN A 188 -7.39 -9.63 17.90
C ASN A 188 -8.08 -10.25 19.12
N ASP A 189 -8.43 -9.45 20.12
CA ASP A 189 -9.20 -9.84 21.31
C ASP A 189 -10.74 -9.64 21.13
N SER A 190 -11.13 -9.19 19.94
CA SER A 190 -12.49 -8.83 19.56
C SER A 190 -13.15 -7.79 20.47
N THR A 191 -12.39 -7.01 21.22
CA THR A 191 -12.92 -5.94 22.07
C THR A 191 -13.32 -4.71 21.28
N LEU A 192 -12.76 -4.54 20.07
CA LEU A 192 -13.06 -3.44 19.15
C LEU A 192 -13.50 -3.97 17.80
N VAL A 193 -14.33 -3.21 17.10
CA VAL A 193 -14.54 -3.36 15.66
C VAL A 193 -14.45 -2.01 14.96
N GLU A 194 -13.72 -1.96 13.85
CA GLU A 194 -13.60 -0.78 13.00
C GLU A 194 -14.43 -1.00 11.72
N VAL A 195 -15.22 0.00 11.35
CA VAL A 195 -16.14 -0.07 10.21
C VAL A 195 -15.63 0.78 9.05
N PHE A 196 -15.08 0.12 8.04
CA PHE A 196 -14.58 0.74 6.82
C PHE A 196 -15.71 0.96 5.82
N ILE A 197 -16.38 2.10 5.93
CA ILE A 197 -17.49 2.50 5.06
C ILE A 197 -16.97 2.94 3.70
N ALA A 198 -17.46 2.31 2.64
CA ALA A 198 -17.02 2.64 1.29
C ALA A 198 -17.42 4.07 0.88
N GLY A 199 -16.46 4.83 0.34
CA GLY A 199 -16.68 6.23 -0.07
C GLY A 199 -16.75 7.24 1.08
N SER A 200 -16.49 6.82 2.32
CA SER A 200 -16.40 7.68 3.50
C SER A 200 -14.95 7.88 3.92
N GLU A 201 -14.59 9.07 4.38
CA GLU A 201 -13.28 9.35 5.02
C GLU A 201 -13.29 9.03 6.52
N THR A 202 -14.48 8.81 7.11
CA THR A 202 -14.64 8.48 8.52
C THR A 202 -14.98 7.01 8.69
N HIS A 203 -14.18 6.30 9.49
CA HIS A 203 -14.34 4.89 9.83
C HIS A 203 -14.57 4.76 11.34
N PRO A 204 -15.81 4.48 11.79
CA PRO A 204 -16.13 4.33 13.20
C PRO A 204 -15.36 3.17 13.86
N LEU A 205 -14.84 3.41 15.06
CA LEU A 205 -14.30 2.41 15.96
C LEU A 205 -15.30 2.18 17.10
N LEU A 206 -15.76 0.95 17.26
CA LEU A 206 -16.86 0.59 18.16
C LEU A 206 -16.38 -0.41 19.23
N ASP A 207 -16.86 -0.26 20.46
CA ASP A 207 -16.51 -1.11 21.59
C ASP A 207 -17.47 -2.30 21.75
N ARG A 208 -16.93 -3.47 22.10
CA ARG A 208 -17.73 -4.67 22.39
C ARG A 208 -18.49 -4.51 23.70
N ARG A 209 -19.79 -4.79 23.67
CA ARG A 209 -20.64 -5.00 24.84
C ARG A 209 -21.28 -6.38 24.84
N SER A 210 -21.60 -6.88 26.04
CA SER A 210 -22.33 -8.13 26.22
C SER A 210 -23.84 -7.86 26.22
N LEU A 211 -24.61 -8.72 25.56
CA LEU A 211 -26.06 -8.67 25.52
C LEU A 211 -26.67 -9.64 26.56
N PRO A 212 -27.90 -9.39 27.05
CA PRO A 212 -28.54 -10.25 28.06
C PRO A 212 -28.74 -11.71 27.65
N ASN A 213 -28.79 -11.98 26.34
CA ASN A 213 -28.94 -13.31 25.77
C ASN A 213 -27.61 -14.08 25.65
N GLY A 214 -26.48 -13.46 26.04
CA GLY A 214 -25.13 -14.05 25.95
C GLY A 214 -24.37 -13.72 24.67
N ASP A 215 -24.99 -13.02 23.72
CA ASP A 215 -24.34 -12.56 22.49
C ASP A 215 -23.56 -11.25 22.72
N TYR A 216 -22.89 -10.78 21.67
CA TYR A 216 -22.15 -9.52 21.68
C TYR A 216 -22.68 -8.55 20.64
N ALA A 217 -22.52 -7.27 20.92
CA ALA A 217 -22.70 -6.18 19.97
C ALA A 217 -21.53 -5.20 20.09
N TRP A 218 -21.25 -4.46 19.02
CA TRP A 218 -20.27 -3.38 19.00
C TRP A 218 -20.97 -2.08 18.63
N ASN A 219 -20.86 -1.07 19.50
CA ASN A 219 -21.44 0.26 19.30
C ASN A 219 -20.70 1.27 20.19
N VAL A 220 -20.93 2.56 19.97
CA VAL A 220 -20.62 3.59 20.98
C VAL A 220 -21.86 3.76 21.85
N GLU A 221 -21.71 3.85 23.17
CA GLU A 221 -22.84 4.16 24.06
C GLU A 221 -23.27 5.63 23.89
N ASP A 222 -24.59 5.85 23.83
CA ASP A 222 -25.25 7.17 23.90
C ASP A 222 -25.17 8.15 22.69
N ASP A 223 -24.87 7.72 21.45
CA ASP A 223 -24.70 8.70 20.34
C ASP A 223 -25.40 8.42 18.98
N ASP A 224 -26.41 7.54 18.92
CA ASP A 224 -27.08 7.17 17.65
C ASP A 224 -26.11 6.59 16.57
N THR A 225 -24.94 6.07 16.95
CA THR A 225 -23.97 5.43 16.04
C THR A 225 -24.41 4.08 15.48
N TYR A 226 -23.60 3.61 14.53
CA TYR A 226 -23.60 2.25 14.04
C TYR A 226 -23.55 1.21 15.15
N ASN A 227 -24.32 0.14 14.97
CA ASN A 227 -24.36 -1.04 15.80
C ASN A 227 -24.03 -2.26 14.93
N VAL A 228 -22.94 -2.95 15.25
CA VAL A 228 -22.51 -4.19 14.59
C VAL A 228 -22.87 -5.37 15.47
N ARG A 229 -23.58 -6.36 14.93
CA ARG A 229 -23.98 -7.58 15.65
C ARG A 229 -24.27 -8.72 14.68
N GLN A 230 -24.42 -9.93 15.24
CA GLN A 230 -24.88 -11.08 14.48
C GLN A 230 -26.40 -11.23 14.55
N VAL A 231 -27.02 -11.59 13.42
CA VAL A 231 -28.42 -12.00 13.31
C VAL A 231 -28.47 -13.27 12.49
N ASN A 232 -29.00 -14.35 13.06
CA ASN A 232 -29.06 -15.67 12.41
C ASN A 232 -27.70 -16.15 11.88
N GLY A 233 -26.60 -15.83 12.57
CA GLY A 233 -25.25 -16.22 12.19
C GLY A 233 -24.58 -15.33 11.13
N GLN A 234 -25.22 -14.25 10.67
CA GLN A 234 -24.64 -13.28 9.74
C GLN A 234 -24.37 -11.95 10.42
N TRP A 235 -23.27 -11.31 10.05
CA TRP A 235 -22.98 -9.95 10.49
C TRP A 235 -23.91 -8.95 9.81
N ILE A 236 -24.37 -7.96 10.59
CA ILE A 236 -25.11 -6.81 10.09
C ILE A 236 -24.54 -5.52 10.69
N ILE A 237 -24.71 -4.42 9.97
CA ILE A 237 -24.50 -3.06 10.46
C ILE A 237 -25.84 -2.36 10.47
N GLU A 238 -26.27 -1.89 11.63
CA GLU A 238 -27.50 -1.15 11.83
C GLU A 238 -27.24 0.26 12.32
N GLN A 239 -28.16 1.18 12.05
CA GLN A 239 -28.19 2.48 12.69
C GLN A 239 -29.63 2.84 13.00
N ARG A 240 -29.92 3.25 14.25
CA ARG A 240 -31.28 3.61 14.71
C ARG A 240 -32.35 2.55 14.41
N GLY A 241 -31.97 1.26 14.42
CA GLY A 241 -32.86 0.13 14.17
C GLY A 241 -33.10 -0.20 12.69
N GLU A 242 -32.48 0.53 11.76
CA GLU A 242 -32.48 0.20 10.33
C GLU A 242 -31.19 -0.56 9.96
N THR A 243 -31.33 -1.68 9.25
CA THR A 243 -30.18 -2.43 8.72
C THR A 243 -29.66 -1.75 7.46
N LEU A 244 -28.43 -1.26 7.53
CA LEU A 244 -27.78 -0.54 6.43
C LEU A 244 -26.93 -1.48 5.57
N TYR A 245 -26.24 -2.43 6.21
CA TYR A 245 -25.37 -3.39 5.53
C TYR A 245 -25.56 -4.79 6.10
N THR A 246 -25.42 -5.78 5.23
CA THR A 246 -25.41 -7.21 5.59
C THR A 246 -24.13 -7.84 5.09
N GLU A 247 -23.61 -8.81 5.83
CA GLU A 247 -22.49 -9.64 5.40
C GLU A 247 -22.72 -10.19 4.00
N THR A 248 -21.74 -10.00 3.13
CA THR A 248 -21.73 -10.67 1.83
C THR A 248 -21.55 -12.16 2.08
N PRO A 249 -22.50 -13.03 1.66
CA PRO A 249 -22.35 -14.46 1.87
C PRO A 249 -21.06 -14.98 1.19
N GLU A 250 -20.27 -15.78 1.92
CA GLU A 250 -18.96 -16.44 1.66
C GLU A 250 -18.69 -17.10 0.28
N SER A 251 -19.29 -16.70 -0.83
CA SER A 251 -19.43 -17.55 -2.01
C SER A 251 -18.17 -17.84 -2.85
N VAL A 252 -16.94 -17.50 -2.46
CA VAL A 252 -15.75 -17.97 -3.21
C VAL A 252 -15.49 -19.45 -2.90
N ILE A 253 -15.63 -20.32 -3.89
CA ILE A 253 -15.44 -21.77 -3.73
C ILE A 253 -14.13 -22.16 -4.40
N ASN A 254 -13.18 -22.65 -3.63
CA ASN A 254 -11.94 -23.23 -4.16
C ASN A 254 -12.09 -24.75 -4.26
N ALA A 255 -11.84 -25.31 -5.44
CA ALA A 255 -11.90 -26.73 -5.71
C ALA A 255 -10.65 -27.18 -6.44
N VAL A 256 -10.12 -28.34 -6.06
CA VAL A 256 -9.03 -28.99 -6.77
C VAL A 256 -9.59 -30.21 -7.46
N PHE A 257 -9.47 -30.27 -8.77
CA PHE A 257 -9.95 -31.38 -9.59
C PHE A 257 -8.78 -32.23 -10.08
N GLN A 258 -8.99 -33.54 -10.13
CA GLN A 258 -8.01 -34.52 -10.62
C GLN A 258 -8.65 -35.39 -11.70
N GLY A 259 -7.90 -35.69 -12.76
CA GLY A 259 -8.37 -36.66 -13.75
C GLY A 259 -7.50 -36.74 -14.99
N GLY A 260 -8.06 -37.18 -16.10
CA GLY A 260 -7.30 -37.43 -17.33
C GLY A 260 -8.16 -37.43 -18.58
N ASP A 261 -7.52 -37.63 -19.74
CA ASP A 261 -8.18 -37.65 -21.05
C ASP A 261 -8.81 -39.00 -21.41
N GLY A 262 -8.66 -40.01 -20.54
CA GLY A 262 -9.14 -41.38 -20.75
C GLY A 262 -8.42 -42.16 -21.85
N LYS A 263 -7.43 -41.55 -22.52
CA LYS A 263 -6.63 -42.16 -23.60
C LYS A 263 -5.22 -42.49 -23.14
N THR A 264 -4.69 -41.65 -22.25
CA THR A 264 -3.35 -41.77 -21.68
C THR A 264 -3.43 -42.12 -20.19
N LYS A 265 -2.31 -42.61 -19.63
CA LYS A 265 -2.16 -42.78 -18.17
C LYS A 265 -1.78 -41.48 -17.44
N MET A 266 -1.78 -40.35 -18.14
CA MET A 266 -1.40 -39.06 -17.60
C MET A 266 -2.54 -38.49 -16.76
N LEU A 267 -2.21 -38.07 -15.53
CA LEU A 267 -3.13 -37.44 -14.60
C LEU A 267 -2.82 -35.94 -14.52
N TYR A 268 -3.87 -35.15 -14.53
CA TYR A 268 -3.85 -33.69 -14.44
C TYR A 268 -4.47 -33.27 -13.11
N GLN A 269 -3.91 -32.23 -12.51
CA GLN A 269 -4.49 -31.53 -11.36
C GLN A 269 -4.87 -30.12 -11.81
N VAL A 270 -6.12 -29.74 -11.61
CA VAL A 270 -6.70 -28.46 -12.04
C VAL A 270 -7.21 -27.74 -10.82
N ASN A 271 -6.72 -26.54 -10.55
CA ASN A 271 -7.26 -25.69 -9.49
C ASN A 271 -8.34 -24.80 -10.09
N VAL A 272 -9.49 -24.71 -9.41
CA VAL A 272 -10.60 -23.86 -9.84
C VAL A 272 -11.07 -23.00 -8.67
N THR A 273 -11.20 -21.71 -8.92
CA THR A 273 -11.81 -20.76 -7.99
C THR A 273 -13.10 -20.25 -8.61
N PHE A 274 -14.24 -20.53 -7.98
CA PHE A 274 -15.55 -20.05 -8.40
C PHE A 274 -15.91 -18.78 -7.66
N TYR A 275 -16.45 -17.82 -8.40
CA TYR A 275 -17.02 -16.57 -7.91
C TYR A 275 -18.50 -16.51 -8.35
N PRO A 276 -19.43 -17.17 -7.63
CA PRO A 276 -20.84 -17.29 -7.99
C PRO A 276 -21.55 -15.94 -8.03
N ALA A 277 -21.16 -14.98 -7.18
CA ALA A 277 -21.71 -13.63 -7.19
C ALA A 277 -21.29 -12.82 -8.43
N GLU A 278 -20.11 -13.12 -8.99
CA GLU A 278 -19.55 -12.45 -10.17
C GLU A 278 -19.80 -13.25 -11.45
N GLU A 279 -20.53 -14.36 -11.37
CA GLU A 279 -20.76 -15.28 -12.47
C GLU A 279 -19.44 -15.65 -13.19
N LEU A 280 -18.38 -15.97 -12.43
CA LEU A 280 -17.02 -16.19 -12.95
C LEU A 280 -16.36 -17.43 -12.35
N ALA A 281 -15.52 -18.12 -13.14
CA ALA A 281 -14.59 -19.13 -12.64
C ALA A 281 -13.18 -18.88 -13.19
N ILE A 282 -12.17 -19.05 -12.33
CA ILE A 282 -10.75 -19.01 -12.71
C ILE A 282 -10.21 -20.44 -12.66
N VAL A 283 -9.68 -20.92 -13.79
CA VAL A 283 -9.12 -22.27 -13.95
C VAL A 283 -7.61 -22.20 -14.12
N THR A 284 -6.85 -22.91 -13.29
CA THR A 284 -5.39 -22.99 -13.38
C THR A 284 -4.92 -24.43 -13.63
N LEU A 285 -4.17 -24.64 -14.71
CA LEU A 285 -3.55 -25.92 -15.10
C LEU A 285 -2.13 -25.65 -15.63
N ASP A 286 -1.12 -26.35 -15.10
CA ASP A 286 0.29 -26.25 -15.52
C ASP A 286 0.78 -24.79 -15.69
N ASP A 287 0.52 -23.96 -14.68
CA ASP A 287 0.82 -22.52 -14.61
C ASP A 287 0.07 -21.62 -15.62
N GLN A 288 -0.81 -22.18 -16.45
CA GLN A 288 -1.72 -21.43 -17.30
C GLN A 288 -3.03 -21.15 -16.57
N THR A 289 -3.54 -19.93 -16.69
CA THR A 289 -4.79 -19.51 -16.06
C THR A 289 -5.79 -19.04 -17.10
N TYR A 290 -7.05 -19.44 -16.93
CA TYR A 290 -8.16 -19.09 -17.80
C TYR A 290 -9.30 -18.49 -16.98
N GLU A 291 -9.73 -17.30 -17.35
CA GLU A 291 -10.93 -16.66 -16.82
C GLU A 291 -12.14 -17.05 -17.67
N LEU A 292 -13.15 -17.63 -17.02
CA LEU A 292 -14.30 -18.24 -17.66
C LEU A 292 -15.60 -17.65 -17.08
N PRO A 293 -16.28 -16.77 -17.82
CA PRO A 293 -17.61 -16.28 -17.44
C PRO A 293 -18.66 -17.41 -17.45
N GLN A 294 -19.59 -17.36 -16.50
CA GLN A 294 -20.67 -18.30 -16.36
C GLN A 294 -21.64 -18.18 -17.54
N GLN A 295 -22.18 -19.32 -17.93
CA GLN A 295 -23.19 -19.42 -18.97
C GLN A 295 -24.43 -20.09 -18.40
N ARG A 296 -25.60 -19.71 -18.93
CA ARG A 296 -26.84 -20.38 -18.58
C ARG A 296 -26.85 -21.81 -19.09
N MET A 297 -27.23 -22.74 -18.24
CA MET A 297 -27.47 -24.13 -18.60
C MET A 297 -28.64 -24.71 -17.81
N ALA A 298 -29.22 -25.81 -18.30
CA ALA A 298 -30.41 -26.41 -17.70
C ALA A 298 -30.13 -27.16 -16.37
N SER A 299 -28.92 -27.68 -16.16
CA SER A 299 -28.52 -28.40 -14.95
C SER A 299 -27.00 -28.44 -14.83
N GLY A 300 -26.47 -28.20 -13.63
CA GLY A 300 -25.04 -28.16 -13.37
C GLY A 300 -24.47 -26.74 -13.47
N TYR A 301 -23.16 -26.64 -13.71
CA TYR A 301 -22.49 -25.37 -13.96
C TYR A 301 -21.73 -25.42 -15.29
N LEU A 302 -21.67 -24.27 -15.97
CA LEU A 302 -20.95 -24.06 -17.22
C LEU A 302 -20.29 -22.70 -17.16
N TYR A 303 -18.98 -22.67 -17.32
CA TYR A 303 -18.16 -21.49 -17.44
C TYR A 303 -17.32 -21.63 -18.71
N LYS A 304 -17.29 -20.62 -19.59
CA LYS A 304 -16.52 -20.71 -20.83
C LYS A 304 -16.11 -19.35 -21.38
N ASN A 305 -15.05 -19.35 -22.15
CA ASN A 305 -14.70 -18.29 -23.10
C ASN A 305 -14.55 -18.90 -24.52
N ASP A 306 -13.91 -18.18 -25.44
CA ASP A 306 -13.76 -18.62 -26.84
C ASP A 306 -12.80 -19.81 -27.03
N GLN A 307 -11.98 -20.12 -26.01
CA GLN A 307 -10.89 -21.10 -26.11
C GLN A 307 -11.03 -22.28 -25.13
N VAL A 308 -11.63 -22.04 -23.96
CA VAL A 308 -11.68 -22.99 -22.84
C VAL A 308 -13.10 -23.06 -22.29
N SER A 309 -13.53 -24.26 -21.90
CA SER A 309 -14.79 -24.47 -21.19
C SER A 309 -14.62 -25.42 -20.02
N LEU A 310 -15.25 -25.06 -18.89
CA LEU A 310 -15.40 -25.88 -17.70
C LEU A 310 -16.89 -26.13 -17.49
N MET A 311 -17.29 -27.40 -17.45
CA MET A 311 -18.67 -27.78 -17.15
C MET A 311 -18.75 -28.96 -16.20
N GLY A 312 -19.80 -29.05 -15.40
CA GLY A 312 -19.89 -30.13 -14.41
C GLY A 312 -21.15 -30.14 -13.59
N LYS A 313 -21.21 -31.08 -12.64
CA LYS A 313 -22.30 -31.22 -11.67
C LYS A 313 -21.77 -31.83 -10.38
N GLY A 314 -22.01 -31.15 -9.25
CA GLY A 314 -21.49 -31.60 -7.95
C GLY A 314 -19.96 -31.64 -7.96
N GLN A 315 -19.39 -32.82 -7.69
CA GLN A 315 -17.93 -33.05 -7.60
C GLN A 315 -17.31 -33.52 -8.92
N GLU A 316 -18.06 -33.52 -10.03
CA GLU A 316 -17.60 -33.96 -11.35
C GLU A 316 -17.47 -32.76 -12.29
N ALA A 317 -16.36 -32.70 -13.04
CA ALA A 317 -16.09 -31.65 -14.01
C ALA A 317 -15.48 -32.19 -15.31
N GLU A 318 -15.74 -31.50 -16.42
CA GLU A 318 -15.11 -31.70 -17.71
C GLU A 318 -14.48 -30.36 -18.15
N LEU A 319 -13.18 -30.38 -18.46
CA LEU A 319 -12.42 -29.23 -18.92
C LEU A 319 -11.99 -29.44 -20.37
N THR A 320 -12.42 -28.55 -21.28
CA THR A 320 -11.95 -28.51 -22.67
C THR A 320 -10.88 -27.44 -22.82
N LEU A 321 -9.70 -27.83 -23.31
CA LEU A 321 -8.54 -26.95 -23.50
C LEU A 321 -8.49 -26.35 -24.92
N PRO A 322 -7.65 -25.32 -25.17
CA PRO A 322 -7.58 -24.65 -26.48
C PRO A 322 -7.17 -25.56 -27.65
N ASP A 323 -6.45 -26.66 -27.36
CA ASP A 323 -6.05 -27.67 -28.34
C ASP A 323 -7.17 -28.69 -28.65
N GLY A 324 -8.34 -28.52 -28.06
CA GLY A 324 -9.49 -29.43 -28.18
C GLY A 324 -9.39 -30.68 -27.31
N LYS A 325 -8.37 -30.80 -26.45
CA LYS A 325 -8.27 -31.90 -25.48
C LYS A 325 -9.34 -31.73 -24.39
N VAL A 326 -9.99 -32.84 -24.05
CA VAL A 326 -11.02 -32.90 -23.03
C VAL A 326 -10.52 -33.73 -21.85
N LEU A 327 -10.54 -33.14 -20.65
CA LEU A 327 -10.17 -33.79 -19.40
C LEU A 327 -11.43 -34.09 -18.61
N LYS A 328 -11.61 -35.36 -18.21
CA LYS A 328 -12.65 -35.77 -17.26
C LYS A 328 -12.06 -35.76 -15.86
N LEU A 329 -12.69 -35.02 -14.97
CA LEU A 329 -12.14 -34.66 -13.68
C LEU A 329 -13.12 -34.96 -12.54
N GLN A 330 -12.57 -35.28 -11.38
CA GLN A 330 -13.28 -35.46 -10.12
C GLN A 330 -12.64 -34.54 -9.07
N GLU A 331 -13.44 -33.90 -8.25
CA GLU A 331 -12.97 -33.10 -7.12
C GLU A 331 -12.17 -33.99 -6.15
N LYS A 332 -11.01 -33.50 -5.76
CA LYS A 332 -10.10 -34.12 -4.80
C LYS A 332 -10.55 -33.70 -3.40
N LYS A 333 -10.94 -34.69 -2.60
CA LYS A 333 -11.30 -34.49 -1.19
C LYS A 333 -10.11 -34.15 -0.31
#